data_AF-A0A377PYW7-F1
#
_entry.id   AF-A0A377PYW7-F1
#
_cell.length_a   1.000
_cell.length_b   1.000
_cell.length_c   1.000
_cell.angle_alpha   90.00
_cell.angle_beta   90.00
_cell.angle_gamma   90.00
#
_symmetry.space_group_name_H-M   'P 1'
#
loop_
_entity.id
_entity.type
_entity.pdbx_description
1 polymer ?
#
loop_
_entity_poly.entity_id
_entity_poly.type
_entity_poly.pdbx_seq_one_letter_code
_entity_poly.pdbx_strand_id
1 'polypeptide(L)'
;MLKQILLFLAVFMILGCQKMSSGLAPLKTDESYLQATRKTELIVQGNTQIVVIATHLNEFDWIKFPREEGEIFFLDVYQTRKNGKGFLKNGYEIRLANGTKPSKITRLKKEDLEGMIAQNATQWGEYYWVEFPKQDKRTQDRMILVLSHKDFGENTLEFGFKKIKKY
;
A
#
# COMPACT_ATOMS: atom_id res chain seq x y z
N MET A 1 -4.80 -51.20 37.03
CA MET A 1 -5.54 -50.01 36.57
C MET A 1 -4.66 -48.75 36.51
N LEU A 2 -3.89 -48.39 37.56
CA LEU A 2 -3.00 -47.22 37.53
C LEU A 2 -1.93 -47.25 36.42
N LYS A 3 -1.34 -48.43 36.13
CA LYS A 3 -0.39 -48.61 35.01
C LYS A 3 -1.00 -48.34 33.62
N GLN A 4 -2.28 -48.68 33.43
CA GLN A 4 -2.97 -48.46 32.15
C GLN A 4 -3.35 -46.98 31.98
N ILE A 5 -3.69 -46.29 33.07
CA ILE A 5 -3.93 -44.84 33.09
C ILE A 5 -2.64 -44.06 32.80
N LEU A 6 -1.51 -44.47 33.40
CA LEU A 6 -0.21 -43.85 33.13
C LEU A 6 0.21 -44.01 31.66
N LEU A 7 -0.08 -45.17 31.06
CA LEU A 7 0.23 -45.45 29.65
C LEU A 7 -0.62 -44.56 28.72
N PHE A 8 -1.89 -44.35 29.04
CA PHE A 8 -2.77 -43.46 28.28
C PHE A 8 -2.35 -41.98 28.38
N LEU A 9 -1.92 -41.54 29.57
CA LEU A 9 -1.44 -40.17 29.79
C LEU A 9 -0.13 -39.90 29.03
N ALA A 10 0.75 -40.90 28.94
CA ALA A 10 1.99 -40.82 28.17
C ALA A 10 1.73 -40.68 26.66
N VAL A 11 0.72 -41.38 26.10
CA VAL A 11 0.36 -41.28 24.67
C VAL A 11 -0.22 -39.90 24.31
N PHE A 12 -0.98 -39.27 25.20
CA PHE A 12 -1.51 -37.92 24.99
C PHE A 12 -0.41 -36.84 24.93
N MET A 13 0.69 -37.03 25.68
CA MET A 13 1.82 -36.09 25.68
C MET A 13 2.63 -36.11 24.38
N ILE A 14 2.59 -37.19 23.59
CA ILE A 14 3.34 -37.33 22.32
C ILE A 14 2.54 -36.81 21.11
N LEU A 15 1.21 -36.73 21.21
CA LEU A 15 0.33 -36.26 20.13
C LEU A 15 0.15 -34.73 20.10
N GLY A 16 0.59 -34.02 21.15
CA GLY A 16 0.40 -32.57 21.29
C GLY A 16 1.40 -31.69 20.54
N CYS A 17 2.45 -32.25 19.91
CA CYS A 17 3.52 -31.47 19.29
C CYS A 17 3.56 -31.65 17.77
N GLN A 18 2.45 -31.40 17.08
CA GLN A 18 2.53 -31.12 15.66
C GLN A 18 3.00 -29.68 15.47
N LYS A 19 4.22 -29.52 14.94
CA LYS A 19 4.72 -28.23 14.47
C LYS A 19 3.81 -27.78 13.33
N MET A 20 2.88 -26.88 13.61
CA MET A 20 2.03 -26.24 12.61
C MET A 20 2.97 -25.53 11.62
N SER A 21 3.22 -26.15 10.47
CA SER A 21 3.95 -25.51 9.37
C SER A 21 3.04 -24.41 8.83
N SER A 22 3.41 -23.19 9.15
CA SER A 22 2.71 -21.93 8.91
C SER A 22 2.29 -21.72 7.46
N GLY A 23 1.01 -21.97 7.16
CA GLY A 23 0.32 -21.36 6.01
C GLY A 23 -0.13 -19.91 6.26
N LEU A 24 0.20 -19.37 7.44
CA LEU A 24 -0.17 -18.02 7.89
C LEU A 24 0.99 -17.01 7.83
N ALA A 25 2.22 -17.45 7.51
CA ALA A 25 3.34 -16.54 7.33
C ALA A 25 3.26 -15.97 5.91
N PRO A 26 3.06 -14.65 5.73
CA PRO A 26 3.03 -14.07 4.40
C PRO A 26 4.39 -14.24 3.72
N LEU A 27 4.38 -14.35 2.38
CA LEU A 27 5.63 -14.36 1.64
C LEU A 27 6.32 -13.01 1.82
N LYS A 28 7.66 -13.00 1.82
CA LYS A 28 8.45 -11.76 1.99
C LYS A 28 8.04 -10.65 1.00
N THR A 29 7.64 -11.03 -0.20
CA THR A 29 7.13 -10.11 -1.23
C THR A 29 5.80 -9.48 -0.84
N ASP A 30 4.90 -10.25 -0.25
CA ASP A 30 3.59 -9.78 0.24
C ASP A 30 3.76 -8.79 1.37
N GLU A 31 4.64 -9.11 2.33
CA GLU A 31 4.99 -8.22 3.43
C GLU A 31 5.57 -6.90 2.92
N SER A 32 6.50 -6.97 1.97
CA SER A 32 7.16 -5.78 1.40
C SER A 32 6.17 -4.88 0.66
N TYR A 33 5.28 -5.48 -0.14
CA TYR A 33 4.22 -4.73 -0.83
C TYR A 33 3.28 -4.04 0.16
N LEU A 34 2.84 -4.75 1.20
CA LEU A 34 1.98 -4.20 2.23
C LEU A 34 2.65 -3.07 3.01
N GLN A 35 3.94 -3.23 3.36
CA GLN A 35 4.72 -2.21 4.07
C GLN A 35 4.94 -0.94 3.24
N ALA A 36 5.05 -1.08 1.91
CA ALA A 36 5.16 0.03 0.97
C ALA A 36 3.80 0.67 0.60
N THR A 37 2.68 0.13 1.08
CA THR A 37 1.33 0.58 0.71
C THR A 37 0.65 1.37 1.83
N ARG A 38 -0.03 2.46 1.48
CA ARG A 38 -0.83 3.29 2.40
C ARG A 38 -2.21 3.54 1.80
N LYS A 39 -3.19 3.79 2.67
CA LYS A 39 -4.56 4.16 2.28
C LYS A 39 -4.92 5.50 2.90
N THR A 40 -5.63 6.33 2.15
CA THR A 40 -6.26 7.55 2.65
C THR A 40 -7.61 7.76 1.97
N GLU A 41 -8.39 8.69 2.52
CA GLU A 41 -9.70 9.05 2.00
C GLU A 41 -10.03 10.51 2.31
N LEU A 42 -10.86 11.12 1.46
CA LEU A 42 -11.50 12.40 1.76
C LEU A 42 -12.98 12.14 2.07
N ILE A 43 -13.41 12.53 3.26
CA ILE A 43 -14.78 12.37 3.75
C ILE A 43 -15.36 13.77 4.02
N VAL A 44 -16.56 14.02 3.48
CA VAL A 44 -17.29 15.27 3.70
C VAL A 44 -18.68 14.93 4.20
N GLN A 45 -19.05 15.47 5.37
CA GLN A 45 -20.35 15.24 6.01
C GLN A 45 -20.70 13.74 6.15
N GLY A 46 -19.70 12.93 6.53
CA GLY A 46 -19.87 11.47 6.69
C GLY A 46 -19.88 10.67 5.38
N ASN A 47 -19.79 11.33 4.21
CA ASN A 47 -19.74 10.67 2.92
C ASN A 47 -18.32 10.64 2.36
N THR A 48 -17.80 9.44 2.11
CA THR A 48 -16.53 9.26 1.38
C THR A 48 -16.68 9.79 -0.04
N GLN A 49 -15.79 10.69 -0.44
CA GLN A 49 -15.76 11.26 -1.79
C GLN A 49 -14.79 10.47 -2.69
N ILE A 50 -13.63 10.13 -2.13
CA ILE A 50 -12.56 9.40 -2.78
C ILE A 50 -11.79 8.55 -1.76
N VAL A 51 -11.35 7.39 -2.19
CA VAL A 51 -10.38 6.53 -1.49
C VAL A 51 -9.18 6.37 -2.41
N VAL A 52 -7.98 6.57 -1.87
CA VAL A 52 -6.73 6.34 -2.58
C VAL A 52 -5.90 5.34 -1.80
N ILE A 53 -5.54 4.24 -2.45
CA ILE A 53 -4.55 3.29 -2.00
C ILE A 53 -3.31 3.53 -2.85
N ALA A 54 -2.18 3.80 -2.20
CA ALA A 54 -0.96 4.22 -2.85
C ALA A 54 0.19 3.31 -2.41
N THR A 55 0.92 2.75 -3.35
CA THR A 55 2.13 1.95 -3.12
C THR A 55 3.35 2.72 -3.60
N HIS A 56 4.33 2.93 -2.72
CA HIS A 56 5.62 3.53 -3.07
C HIS A 56 6.49 2.47 -3.75
N LEU A 57 6.57 2.52 -5.08
CA LEU A 57 7.18 1.45 -5.87
C LEU A 57 8.68 1.35 -5.65
N ASN A 58 9.35 2.47 -5.35
CA ASN A 58 10.77 2.46 -5.05
C ASN A 58 11.12 1.70 -3.75
N GLU A 59 10.21 1.63 -2.78
CA GLU A 59 10.40 0.83 -1.55
C GLU A 59 10.01 -0.62 -1.78
N PHE A 60 8.97 -0.87 -2.58
CA PHE A 60 8.51 -2.22 -2.90
C PHE A 60 9.53 -3.00 -3.76
N ASP A 61 10.02 -2.38 -4.83
CA ASP A 61 10.95 -2.98 -5.79
C ASP A 61 11.97 -1.94 -6.27
N TRP A 62 12.97 -1.68 -5.43
CA TRP A 62 14.05 -0.72 -5.70
C TRP A 62 14.94 -1.10 -6.88
N ILE A 63 14.93 -2.37 -7.32
CA ILE A 63 15.70 -2.82 -8.49
C ILE A 63 14.98 -2.39 -9.76
N LYS A 64 13.66 -2.59 -9.83
CA LYS A 64 12.84 -2.17 -10.96
C LYS A 64 12.58 -0.65 -10.98
N PHE A 65 12.53 -0.02 -9.80
CA PHE A 65 12.20 1.39 -9.63
C PHE A 65 13.26 2.09 -8.74
N PRO A 66 14.47 2.35 -9.26
CA PRO A 66 15.53 3.00 -8.51
C PRO A 66 15.14 4.45 -8.16
N ARG A 67 15.48 4.91 -6.95
CA ARG A 67 15.12 6.28 -6.49
C ARG A 67 15.90 7.38 -7.18
N GLU A 68 17.02 7.02 -7.78
CA GLU A 68 17.90 7.91 -8.52
C GLU A 68 17.23 8.47 -9.77
N GLU A 69 16.25 7.74 -10.31
CA GLU A 69 15.46 8.14 -11.48
C GLU A 69 14.23 8.97 -11.11
N GLY A 70 13.79 8.92 -9.85
CA GLY A 70 12.61 9.63 -9.36
C GLY A 70 11.86 8.85 -8.30
N GLU A 71 10.74 9.42 -7.86
CA GLU A 71 9.82 8.76 -6.94
C GLU A 71 8.58 8.33 -7.71
N ILE A 72 8.22 7.05 -7.61
CA ILE A 72 7.16 6.45 -8.39
C ILE A 72 6.15 5.81 -7.44
N PHE A 73 4.89 6.16 -7.64
CA PHE A 73 3.76 5.61 -6.92
C PHE A 73 2.81 4.89 -7.88
N PHE A 74 2.35 3.72 -7.46
CA PHE A 74 1.13 3.14 -8.00
C PHE A 74 -0.04 3.65 -7.17
N LEU A 75 -1.08 4.19 -7.82
CA LEU A 75 -2.32 4.58 -7.18
C LEU A 75 -3.47 3.69 -7.67
N ASP A 76 -4.23 3.16 -6.74
CA ASP A 76 -5.55 2.58 -6.93
C ASP A 76 -6.58 3.53 -6.31
N VAL A 77 -7.45 4.07 -7.16
CA VAL A 77 -8.34 5.19 -6.83
C VAL A 77 -9.79 4.77 -7.00
N TYR A 78 -10.56 4.86 -5.92
CA TYR A 78 -12.01 4.72 -5.98
C TYR A 78 -12.67 6.08 -5.72
N GLN A 79 -13.62 6.45 -6.56
CA GLN A 79 -14.41 7.68 -6.42
C GLN A 79 -15.89 7.33 -6.30
N THR A 80 -16.58 7.97 -5.36
CA THR A 80 -18.02 7.81 -5.18
C THR A 80 -18.79 8.41 -6.37
N ARG A 81 -18.39 9.60 -6.83
CA ARG A 81 -18.93 10.24 -8.03
C ARG A 81 -18.01 10.01 -9.23
N LYS A 82 -18.36 9.02 -10.06
CA LYS A 82 -17.63 8.73 -11.30
C LYS A 82 -18.17 9.61 -12.43
N ASN A 83 -17.29 10.35 -13.09
CA ASN A 83 -17.59 11.02 -14.36
C ASN A 83 -16.96 10.30 -15.58
N GLY A 84 -16.33 9.14 -15.36
CA GLY A 84 -15.60 8.35 -16.37
C GLY A 84 -14.25 8.93 -16.80
N LYS A 85 -13.96 10.20 -16.48
CA LYS A 85 -12.79 10.95 -16.97
C LYS A 85 -11.57 10.85 -16.04
N GLY A 86 -11.68 10.12 -14.93
CA GLY A 86 -10.61 9.97 -13.94
C GLY A 86 -10.62 11.05 -12.86
N PHE A 87 -10.03 10.75 -11.70
CA PHE A 87 -10.08 11.62 -10.52
C PHE A 87 -9.43 12.99 -10.73
N LEU A 88 -8.36 13.09 -11.52
CA LEU A 88 -7.76 14.39 -11.84
C LEU A 88 -8.73 15.36 -12.55
N LYS A 89 -9.63 14.84 -13.40
CA LYS A 89 -10.65 15.64 -14.07
C LYS A 89 -11.82 16.01 -13.15
N ASN A 90 -11.89 15.39 -11.98
CA ASN A 90 -12.83 15.74 -10.91
C ASN A 90 -12.24 16.77 -9.93
N GLY A 91 -11.11 17.41 -10.23
CA GLY A 91 -10.54 18.47 -9.41
C GLY A 91 -9.68 17.98 -8.24
N TYR A 92 -9.43 16.68 -8.16
CA TYR A 92 -8.48 16.12 -7.21
C TYR A 92 -7.04 16.33 -7.69
N GLU A 93 -6.14 16.57 -6.75
CA GLU A 93 -4.72 16.76 -6.98
C GLU A 93 -3.90 15.80 -6.11
N ILE A 94 -2.74 15.41 -6.65
CA ILE A 94 -1.72 14.64 -5.94
C ILE A 94 -0.42 15.44 -5.99
N ARG A 95 0.23 15.57 -4.83
CA ARG A 95 1.52 16.28 -4.69
C ARG A 95 2.33 15.68 -3.54
N LEU A 96 3.62 15.99 -3.47
CA LEU A 96 4.40 15.74 -2.25
C LEU A 96 4.13 16.85 -1.22
N ALA A 97 4.34 16.55 0.07
CA ALA A 97 4.15 17.52 1.14
C ALA A 97 5.04 18.76 1.04
N ASN A 98 6.21 18.64 0.39
CA ASN A 98 7.08 19.80 0.09
C ASN A 98 6.58 20.68 -1.07
N GLY A 99 5.40 20.38 -1.64
CA GLY A 99 4.78 21.13 -2.74
C GLY A 99 5.15 20.63 -4.13
N THR A 100 6.06 19.65 -4.25
CA THR A 100 6.45 19.10 -5.55
C THR A 100 5.26 18.42 -6.22
N LYS A 101 5.01 18.78 -7.48
CA LYS A 101 3.99 18.16 -8.32
C LYS A 101 4.56 16.97 -9.09
N PRO A 102 3.72 15.99 -9.49
CA PRO A 102 4.14 14.91 -10.37
C PRO A 102 4.72 15.47 -11.67
N SER A 103 5.82 14.89 -12.13
CA SER A 103 6.32 15.13 -13.48
C SER A 103 5.44 14.46 -14.53
N LYS A 104 4.80 13.33 -14.17
CA LYS A 104 3.95 12.56 -15.08
C LYS A 104 2.91 11.74 -14.31
N ILE A 105 1.71 11.65 -14.88
CA ILE A 105 0.65 10.76 -14.39
C ILE A 105 0.11 9.96 -15.57
N THR A 106 0.22 8.64 -15.49
CA THR A 106 -0.22 7.73 -16.54
C THR A 106 -1.34 6.86 -16.01
N ARG A 107 -2.52 6.95 -16.62
CA ARG A 107 -3.64 6.04 -16.34
C ARG A 107 -3.33 4.66 -16.92
N LEU A 108 -3.55 3.62 -16.13
CA LEU A 108 -3.31 2.23 -16.51
C LEU A 108 -4.64 1.51 -16.72
N LYS A 109 -4.62 0.45 -17.52
CA LYS A 109 -5.73 -0.50 -17.58
C LYS A 109 -5.47 -1.65 -16.61
N LYS A 110 -6.53 -2.35 -16.23
CA LYS A 110 -6.42 -3.46 -15.27
C LYS A 110 -5.57 -4.60 -15.82
N GLU A 111 -5.66 -4.82 -17.14
CA GLU A 111 -4.97 -5.88 -17.85
C GLU A 111 -3.46 -5.63 -17.96
N ASP A 112 -3.03 -4.37 -17.78
CA ASP A 112 -1.62 -3.97 -17.79
C ASP A 112 -0.96 -4.13 -16.40
N LEU A 113 -1.73 -4.49 -15.38
CA LEU A 113 -1.20 -4.69 -14.02
C LEU A 113 -0.59 -6.08 -13.90
N GLU A 114 0.54 -6.16 -13.18
CA GLU A 114 1.27 -7.41 -12.98
C GLU A 114 1.62 -7.65 -11.50
N GLY A 115 1.95 -8.90 -11.17
CA GLY A 115 2.48 -9.28 -9.86
C GLY A 115 1.59 -8.88 -8.68
N MET A 116 2.21 -8.37 -7.61
CA MET A 116 1.49 -7.97 -6.39
C MET A 116 0.51 -6.82 -6.63
N ILE A 117 0.81 -5.92 -7.57
CA ILE A 117 -0.07 -4.82 -7.93
C ILE A 117 -1.38 -5.38 -8.48
N ALA A 118 -1.32 -6.30 -9.45
CA ALA A 118 -2.51 -6.93 -10.02
C ALA A 118 -3.34 -7.71 -8.98
N GLN A 119 -2.67 -8.42 -8.08
CA GLN A 119 -3.33 -9.26 -7.06
C GLN A 119 -4.07 -8.43 -6.00
N ASN A 120 -3.58 -7.22 -5.70
CA ASN A 120 -4.14 -6.35 -4.66
C ASN A 120 -4.97 -5.19 -5.20
N ALA A 121 -4.98 -4.97 -6.51
CA ALA A 121 -5.79 -3.94 -7.15
C ALA A 121 -7.29 -4.20 -6.94
N THR A 122 -8.01 -3.19 -6.46
CA THR A 122 -9.45 -3.26 -6.20
C THR A 122 -10.22 -3.39 -7.50
N GLN A 123 -11.29 -4.18 -7.52
CA GLN A 123 -12.01 -4.47 -8.77
C GLN A 123 -12.66 -3.24 -9.45
N TRP A 124 -12.92 -2.18 -8.69
CA TRP A 124 -13.68 -1.01 -9.14
C TRP A 124 -12.85 0.28 -9.21
N GLY A 125 -11.54 0.14 -9.03
CA GLY A 125 -10.57 1.22 -9.01
C GLY A 125 -10.18 1.74 -10.39
N GLU A 126 -9.72 2.99 -10.40
CA GLU A 126 -8.95 3.58 -11.49
C GLU A 126 -7.48 3.55 -11.10
N TYR A 127 -6.61 3.09 -12.01
CA TYR A 127 -5.21 2.84 -11.69
C TYR A 127 -4.29 3.85 -12.37
N TYR A 128 -3.24 4.27 -11.65
CA TYR A 128 -2.30 5.25 -12.15
C TYR A 128 -0.87 4.93 -11.74
N TRP A 129 0.08 5.18 -12.65
CA TRP A 129 1.46 5.50 -12.28
C TRP A 129 1.59 7.01 -12.10
N VAL A 130 2.17 7.40 -10.97
CA VAL A 130 2.47 8.79 -10.65
C VAL A 130 3.96 8.91 -10.41
N GLU A 131 4.62 9.66 -11.28
CA GLU A 131 6.06 9.87 -11.27
C GLU A 131 6.34 11.29 -10.76
N PHE A 132 7.31 11.40 -9.86
CA PHE A 132 7.85 12.66 -9.36
C PHE A 132 9.35 12.74 -9.67
N PRO A 133 9.90 13.95 -9.83
CA PRO A 133 11.34 14.11 -9.95
C PRO A 133 12.06 13.58 -8.70
N LYS A 134 13.34 13.23 -8.85
CA LYS A 134 14.21 12.81 -7.75
C LYS A 134 14.13 13.80 -6.59
N GLN A 135 13.95 13.28 -5.38
CA GLN A 135 13.89 14.07 -4.16
C GLN A 135 15.22 14.04 -3.39
N ASP A 136 15.43 15.03 -2.53
CA ASP A 136 16.55 14.99 -1.59
C ASP A 136 16.33 13.91 -0.52
N LYS A 137 17.42 13.42 0.07
CA LYS A 137 17.39 12.33 1.06
C LYS A 137 16.45 12.58 2.24
N ARG A 138 16.37 13.83 2.73
CA ARG A 138 15.49 14.17 3.87
C ARG A 138 14.02 14.06 3.46
N THR A 139 13.67 14.48 2.26
CA THR A 139 12.31 14.29 1.70
C THR A 139 12.02 12.81 1.48
N GLN A 140 12.98 12.02 0.98
CA GLN A 140 12.84 10.56 0.82
C GLN A 140 12.57 9.85 2.16
N ASP A 141 13.34 10.18 3.20
CA ASP A 141 13.21 9.57 4.53
C ASP A 141 11.85 9.90 5.21
N ARG A 142 11.21 11.00 4.80
CA ARG A 142 9.93 11.50 5.33
C ARG A 142 8.92 11.68 4.21
N MET A 143 8.88 10.72 3.30
CA MET A 143 8.02 10.80 2.12
C MET A 143 6.55 10.88 2.53
N ILE A 144 5.87 11.93 2.08
CA ILE A 144 4.44 12.15 2.32
C ILE A 144 3.80 12.56 1.00
N LEU A 145 2.84 11.76 0.56
CA LEU A 145 1.97 12.08 -0.56
C LEU A 145 0.72 12.77 -0.02
N VAL A 146 0.29 13.86 -0.66
CA VAL A 146 -0.89 14.62 -0.29
C VAL A 146 -1.94 14.44 -1.39
N LEU A 147 -3.13 14.03 -0.98
CA LEU A 147 -4.35 14.04 -1.78
C LEU A 147 -5.17 15.26 -1.39
N SER A 148 -5.52 16.11 -2.34
CA SER A 148 -6.29 17.32 -2.07
C SER A 148 -7.40 17.55 -3.09
N HIS A 149 -8.45 18.24 -2.65
CA HIS A 149 -9.52 18.76 -3.49
C HIS A 149 -9.99 20.09 -2.92
N LYS A 150 -10.25 21.09 -3.78
CA LYS A 150 -10.64 22.44 -3.35
C LYS A 150 -11.84 22.45 -2.39
N ASP A 151 -12.84 21.62 -2.68
CA ASP A 151 -14.10 21.59 -1.91
C ASP A 151 -14.13 20.53 -0.81
N PHE A 152 -13.20 19.55 -0.82
CA PHE A 152 -13.24 18.40 0.10
C PHE A 152 -12.06 18.37 1.07
N GLY A 153 -11.15 19.33 0.98
CA GLY A 153 -9.96 19.44 1.82
C GLY A 153 -8.82 18.55 1.33
N GLU A 154 -7.90 18.24 2.23
CA GLU A 154 -6.74 17.41 1.94
C GLU A 154 -6.50 16.35 3.02
N ASN A 155 -5.82 15.28 2.64
CA ASN A 155 -5.37 14.22 3.53
C ASN A 155 -4.06 13.64 2.98
N THR A 156 -3.34 12.90 3.81
CA THR A 156 -1.96 12.49 3.52
C THR A 156 -1.76 10.98 3.60
N LEU A 157 -0.77 10.50 2.87
CA LEU A 157 -0.25 9.14 2.92
C LEU A 157 1.22 9.23 3.34
N GLU A 158 1.54 8.75 4.54
CA GLU A 158 2.89 8.82 5.10
C GLU A 158 3.66 7.52 4.82
N PHE A 159 4.72 7.64 4.01
CA PHE A 159 5.62 6.54 3.63
C PHE A 159 6.95 6.58 4.39
N GLY A 160 7.22 7.67 5.12
CA GLY A 160 8.43 7.80 5.94
C GLY A 160 8.64 6.62 6.90
N PHE A 161 9.89 6.20 7.05
CA PHE A 161 10.26 5.03 7.84
C PHE A 161 9.87 5.19 9.32
N LYS A 162 8.92 4.39 9.81
CA LYS A 162 9.01 3.90 11.19
C LYS A 162 9.95 2.70 11.18
N LYS A 163 11.27 2.94 11.24
CA LYS A 163 12.20 1.87 11.58
C LYS A 163 11.73 1.30 12.92
N ILE A 164 11.27 0.06 12.93
CA ILE A 164 11.05 -0.67 14.17
C ILE A 164 12.43 -0.75 14.81
N LYS A 165 12.66 0.01 15.89
CA LYS A 165 13.85 -0.17 16.71
C LYS A 165 13.79 -1.60 17.23
N LYS A 166 14.71 -2.46 16.79
CA LYS A 166 14.97 -3.71 17.49
C LYS A 166 15.49 -3.31 18.87
N TYR A 167 14.69 -3.57 19.91
CA TYR A 167 15.14 -3.56 21.30
C TYR A 167 15.98 -4.81 21.56
#